data_AF-A0A6G3ZBM8-F1
#
_entry.id   AF-A0A6G3ZBM8-F1
#
_cell.length_a   1.000
_cell.length_b   1.000
_cell.length_c   1.000
_cell.angle_alpha   90.00
_cell.angle_beta   90.00
_cell.angle_gamma   90.00
#
_symmetry.space_group_name_H-M   'P 1'
#
loop_
_entity.id
_entity.type
_entity.pdbx_description
1 polymer ?
#
loop_
_entity_poly.entity_id
_entity_poly.type
_entity_poly.pdbx_seq_one_letter_code
_entity_poly.pdbx_strand_id
1 'polypeptide(L)'
;MAFFKRQPSMWLQEMAAIAGAALIASFSAASAKADVGSPFLPTSDLPLETTVQTVSQLPSQNFCPSHLNAAINAIVNRSQFATANWGIAVEPLSTEMPLYNHHSEDLLIPASNVKLLTTAATIRIITDRNPQALSIFREQLEIINRYSDNTLADDLLRT
;
A
#
# COMPACT_ATOMS: atom_id res chain seq x y z
N MET A 1 -26.62 33.78 -6.38
CA MET A 1 -27.19 32.65 -7.13
C MET A 1 -26.75 32.79 -8.58
N ALA A 2 -25.73 32.04 -8.97
CA ALA A 2 -25.26 31.93 -10.35
C ALA A 2 -24.62 30.54 -10.51
N PHE A 3 -25.23 29.71 -11.35
CA PHE A 3 -24.81 28.35 -11.67
C PHE A 3 -23.74 28.42 -12.77
N PHE A 4 -22.57 27.80 -12.56
CA PHE A 4 -21.62 27.53 -13.63
C PHE A 4 -21.55 26.02 -13.88
N LYS A 5 -22.27 25.55 -14.90
CA LYS A 5 -22.15 24.18 -15.44
C LYS A 5 -20.76 24.03 -16.07
N ARG A 6 -19.89 23.18 -15.51
CA ARG A 6 -18.68 22.70 -16.21
C ARG A 6 -19.04 21.49 -17.08
N GLN A 7 -18.72 21.58 -18.37
CA GLN A 7 -18.74 20.47 -19.33
C GLN A 7 -17.38 19.75 -19.29
N PRO A 8 -17.32 18.40 -19.24
CA PRO A 8 -16.08 17.64 -19.37
C PRO A 8 -16.04 16.92 -20.72
N SER A 9 -15.34 17.48 -21.72
CA SER A 9 -15.16 16.78 -23.01
C SER A 9 -13.82 17.08 -23.67
N MET A 10 -12.73 17.19 -22.89
CA MET A 10 -11.43 17.56 -23.44
C MET A 10 -10.24 16.87 -22.77
N TRP A 11 -10.44 15.64 -22.25
CA TRP A 11 -9.37 14.84 -21.65
C TRP A 11 -9.14 13.49 -22.35
N LEU A 12 -9.94 13.13 -23.35
CA LEU A 12 -9.90 11.79 -23.97
C LEU A 12 -9.10 11.70 -25.29
N GLN A 13 -8.30 12.71 -25.65
CA GLN A 13 -7.60 12.74 -26.94
C GLN A 13 -6.07 12.84 -26.87
N GLU A 14 -5.46 12.87 -25.69
CA GLU A 14 -3.99 12.98 -25.56
C GLU A 14 -3.25 11.71 -25.13
N MET A 15 -3.93 10.58 -24.87
CA MET A 15 -3.24 9.34 -24.43
C MET A 15 -2.87 8.38 -25.57
N ALA A 16 -3.02 8.79 -26.83
CA ALA A 16 -2.71 7.97 -28.02
C ALA A 16 -1.33 8.30 -28.61
N ALA A 17 -0.25 8.15 -27.83
CA ALA A 17 1.11 7.97 -28.38
C ALA A 17 2.08 7.61 -27.25
N ILE A 18 2.58 6.37 -27.24
CA ILE A 18 4.00 5.99 -27.10
C ILE A 18 4.04 4.47 -27.32
N ALA A 19 4.39 4.09 -28.54
CA ALA A 19 4.84 2.76 -28.90
C ALA A 19 6.35 2.85 -29.18
N GLY A 20 7.17 2.00 -28.57
CA GLY A 20 8.60 1.99 -28.90
C GLY A 20 9.49 1.10 -28.03
N ALA A 21 10.04 0.08 -28.69
CA ALA A 21 11.27 -0.66 -28.39
C ALA A 21 11.27 -1.72 -27.27
N ALA A 22 11.07 -2.98 -27.70
CA ALA A 22 11.51 -4.18 -26.99
C ALA A 22 13.02 -4.37 -27.13
N LEU A 23 13.72 -4.62 -26.02
CA LEU A 23 15.06 -5.19 -25.98
C LEU A 23 14.98 -6.52 -25.23
N ILE A 24 15.28 -7.61 -25.93
CA ILE A 24 15.37 -8.96 -25.39
C ILE A 24 16.75 -9.09 -24.73
N ALA A 25 16.77 -9.22 -23.40
CA ALA A 25 17.95 -9.71 -22.68
C ALA A 25 17.69 -11.16 -22.27
N SER A 26 18.38 -12.10 -22.92
CA SER A 26 18.37 -13.51 -22.58
C SER A 26 19.10 -13.74 -21.26
N PHE A 27 18.42 -14.26 -20.23
CA PHE A 27 19.08 -14.83 -19.05
C PHE A 27 19.14 -16.35 -19.18
N SER A 28 20.35 -16.90 -19.24
CA SER A 28 20.59 -18.33 -19.12
C SER A 28 20.35 -18.77 -17.67
N ALA A 29 19.36 -19.62 -17.45
CA ALA A 29 19.16 -20.30 -16.17
C ALA A 29 20.22 -21.41 -16.02
N ALA A 30 21.14 -21.25 -15.06
CA ALA A 30 21.98 -22.36 -14.62
C ALA A 30 21.15 -23.28 -13.72
N SER A 31 20.86 -24.49 -14.22
CA SER A 31 20.23 -25.56 -13.45
C SER A 31 21.18 -26.08 -12.36
N ALA A 32 20.85 -25.85 -11.09
CA ALA A 32 21.41 -26.62 -9.99
C ALA A 32 20.57 -27.89 -9.80
N LYS A 33 21.19 -29.05 -10.00
CA LYS A 33 20.62 -30.37 -9.68
C LYS A 33 20.48 -30.49 -8.16
N ALA A 34 19.29 -30.86 -7.69
CA ALA A 34 19.09 -31.31 -6.31
C ALA A 34 19.72 -32.70 -6.17
N ASP A 35 20.77 -32.81 -5.34
CA ASP A 35 21.37 -34.09 -4.98
C ASP A 35 20.59 -34.69 -3.80
N VAL A 36 20.07 -35.88 -4.01
CA VAL A 36 19.31 -36.66 -3.02
C VAL A 36 20.28 -37.65 -2.40
N GLY A 37 20.64 -37.45 -1.14
CA GLY A 37 21.26 -38.50 -0.34
C GLY A 37 22.36 -38.02 0.61
N SER A 38 21.99 -37.75 1.85
CA SER A 38 22.91 -37.92 2.98
C SER A 38 22.11 -38.31 4.22
N PRO A 39 22.50 -39.37 4.94
CA PRO A 39 21.80 -39.81 6.14
C PRO A 39 22.11 -38.81 7.28
N PHE A 40 21.06 -38.13 7.75
CA PHE A 40 21.12 -37.31 8.95
C PHE A 40 21.44 -38.21 10.15
N LEU A 41 22.57 -37.95 10.82
CA LEU A 41 22.85 -38.47 12.16
C LEU A 41 22.00 -37.69 13.18
N PRO A 42 21.48 -38.33 14.24
CA PRO A 42 20.69 -37.64 15.25
C PRO A 42 21.61 -36.71 16.05
N THR A 43 21.48 -35.40 15.84
CA THR A 43 22.04 -34.41 16.74
C THR A 43 21.30 -34.49 18.07
N SER A 44 22.05 -34.70 19.15
CA SER A 44 21.54 -34.69 20.52
C SER A 44 20.80 -33.38 20.78
N ASP A 45 19.50 -33.46 21.06
CA ASP A 45 18.65 -32.34 21.45
C ASP A 45 19.18 -31.73 22.76
N LEU A 46 19.95 -30.65 22.65
CA LEU A 46 20.05 -29.68 23.73
C LEU A 46 18.76 -28.88 23.71
N PRO A 47 17.99 -28.82 24.80
CA PRO A 47 16.88 -27.88 24.86
C PRO A 47 17.48 -26.48 24.88
N LEU A 48 17.39 -25.76 23.75
CA LEU A 48 17.35 -24.31 23.82
C LEU A 48 16.09 -23.98 24.63
N GLU A 49 16.25 -23.75 25.92
CA GLU A 49 15.31 -22.93 26.68
C GLU A 49 15.29 -21.56 26.01
N THR A 50 14.44 -21.43 25.00
CA THR A 50 13.99 -20.14 24.51
C THR A 50 13.22 -19.55 25.68
N THR A 51 13.90 -18.74 26.48
CA THR A 51 13.22 -17.82 27.38
C THR A 51 12.42 -16.91 26.47
N VAL A 52 11.16 -17.28 26.24
CA VAL A 52 10.17 -16.40 25.64
C VAL A 52 10.05 -15.27 26.65
N GLN A 53 10.78 -14.18 26.40
CA GLN A 53 10.54 -12.93 27.09
C GLN A 53 9.10 -12.57 26.76
N THR A 54 8.21 -12.81 27.72
CA THR A 54 6.89 -12.22 27.72
C THR A 54 7.15 -10.73 27.58
N VAL A 55 6.88 -10.16 26.41
CA VAL A 55 6.87 -8.71 26.24
C VAL A 55 5.86 -8.23 27.26
N SER A 56 6.37 -7.72 28.39
CA SER A 56 5.53 -7.12 29.40
C SER A 56 4.75 -6.06 28.66
N GLN A 57 3.44 -6.28 28.50
CA GLN A 57 2.55 -5.29 27.92
C GLN A 57 2.80 -4.03 28.74
N LEU A 58 3.45 -3.02 28.15
CA LEU A 58 3.51 -1.71 28.79
C LEU A 58 2.07 -1.40 29.19
N PRO A 59 1.82 -0.96 30.44
CA PRO A 59 0.49 -0.54 30.82
C PRO A 59 0.00 0.36 29.71
N SER A 60 -1.15 0.03 29.11
CA SER A 60 -1.73 0.81 28.03
C SER A 60 -1.91 2.20 28.61
N GLN A 61 -0.94 3.08 28.33
CA GLN A 61 -0.99 4.44 28.81
C GLN A 61 -2.26 4.99 28.20
N ASN A 62 -3.21 5.37 29.05
CA ASN A 62 -4.48 5.91 28.60
C ASN A 62 -4.17 7.14 27.76
N PHE A 63 -4.25 6.98 26.44
CA PHE A 63 -4.00 8.06 25.52
C PHE A 63 -5.28 8.89 25.41
N CYS A 64 -5.31 10.02 26.12
CA CYS A 64 -6.42 10.95 26.00
C CYS A 64 -6.44 11.56 24.60
N PRO A 65 -7.57 11.55 23.87
CA PRO A 65 -7.67 12.19 22.56
C PRO A 65 -7.23 13.66 22.55
N SER A 66 -7.40 14.38 23.66
CA SER A 66 -6.93 15.76 23.84
C SER A 66 -5.40 15.91 23.71
N HIS A 67 -4.62 14.85 23.91
CA HIS A 67 -3.16 14.87 23.78
C HIS A 67 -2.68 14.54 22.35
N LEU A 68 -3.58 14.16 21.44
CA LEU A 68 -3.24 13.76 20.08
C LEU A 68 -2.39 14.79 19.35
N ASN A 69 -2.85 16.04 19.37
CA ASN A 69 -2.20 17.13 18.66
C ASN A 69 -0.77 17.36 19.18
N ALA A 70 -0.60 17.47 20.51
CA ALA A 70 0.70 17.65 21.13
C ALA A 70 1.66 16.46 20.87
N ALA A 71 1.14 15.23 20.92
CA ALA A 71 1.93 14.03 20.71
C ALA A 71 2.47 13.93 19.27
N ILE A 72 1.64 14.19 18.27
CA ILE A 72 2.07 14.19 16.86
C ILE A 72 3.04 15.37 16.61
N ASN A 73 2.73 16.56 17.11
CA ASN A 73 3.60 17.74 16.96
C ASN A 73 5.00 17.52 17.54
N ALA A 74 5.12 16.79 18.65
CA ALA A 74 6.41 16.44 19.25
C ALA A 74 7.23 15.45 18.40
N ILE A 75 6.62 14.79 17.40
CA ILE A 75 7.30 13.90 16.45
C ILE A 75 7.66 14.68 15.18
N VAL A 76 6.70 15.34 14.54
CA VAL A 76 6.92 16.02 13.25
C VAL A 76 7.90 17.18 13.36
N ASN A 77 7.98 17.84 14.52
CA ASN A 77 8.88 18.97 14.75
C ASN A 77 10.28 18.57 15.28
N ARG A 78 10.62 17.26 15.32
CA ARG A 78 11.97 16.85 15.74
C ARG A 78 13.00 17.34 14.73
N SER A 79 14.16 17.78 15.22
CA SER A 79 15.21 18.35 14.37
C SER A 79 15.70 17.41 13.28
N GLN A 80 15.69 16.09 13.50
CA GLN A 80 16.05 15.11 12.47
C GLN A 80 15.09 15.08 11.25
N PHE A 81 13.90 15.67 11.38
CA PHE A 81 12.89 15.74 10.33
C PHE A 81 12.74 17.16 9.76
N ALA A 82 13.68 18.07 10.02
CA ALA A 82 13.60 19.47 9.59
C ALA A 82 13.45 19.68 8.07
N THR A 83 13.83 18.69 7.25
CA THR A 83 13.68 18.72 5.79
C THR A 83 12.56 17.82 5.27
N ALA A 84 11.84 17.13 6.16
CA ALA A 84 10.76 16.23 5.78
C ALA A 84 9.45 17.02 5.60
N ASN A 85 8.72 16.71 4.54
CA ASN A 85 7.36 17.22 4.34
C ASN A 85 6.38 16.16 4.86
N TRP A 86 5.51 16.56 5.78
CA TRP A 86 4.50 15.69 6.39
C TRP A 86 3.12 16.21 6.01
N GLY A 87 2.27 15.32 5.50
CA GLY A 87 0.82 15.54 5.42
C GLY A 87 0.13 14.52 6.31
N ILE A 88 -0.67 14.97 7.29
CA ILE A 88 -1.34 14.11 8.26
C ILE A 88 -2.77 14.62 8.48
N ALA A 89 -3.75 13.76 8.22
CA ALA A 89 -5.13 13.94 8.64
C ALA A 89 -5.51 12.76 9.55
N VAL A 90 -6.14 13.06 10.69
CA VAL A 90 -6.74 12.05 11.57
C VAL A 90 -8.21 12.38 11.70
N GLU A 91 -9.05 11.53 11.13
CA GLU A 91 -10.48 11.76 11.00
C GLU A 91 -11.26 10.58 11.60
N PRO A 92 -12.32 10.86 12.38
CA PRO A 92 -13.25 9.82 12.79
C PRO A 92 -14.14 9.42 11.61
N LEU A 93 -14.50 8.14 11.51
CA LEU A 93 -15.41 7.67 10.45
C LEU A 93 -16.86 8.14 10.64
N SER A 94 -17.20 8.64 11.83
CA SER A 94 -18.57 9.01 12.21
C SER A 94 -18.86 10.51 12.15
N THR A 95 -17.84 11.38 12.07
CA THR A 95 -18.03 12.83 12.04
C THR A 95 -17.08 13.48 11.03
N GLU A 96 -17.46 14.64 10.50
CA GLU A 96 -16.66 15.38 9.51
C GLU A 96 -15.57 16.26 10.15
N MET A 97 -15.49 16.29 11.49
CA MET A 97 -14.51 17.13 12.20
C MET A 97 -13.21 16.34 12.43
N PRO A 98 -12.09 16.75 11.81
CA PRO A 98 -10.81 16.09 12.03
C PRO A 98 -10.34 16.25 13.48
N LEU A 99 -9.77 15.18 14.04
CA LEU A 99 -9.11 15.18 15.34
C LEU A 99 -7.71 15.84 15.28
N TYR A 100 -7.09 15.78 14.09
CA TYR A 100 -5.80 16.39 13.82
C TYR A 100 -5.66 16.67 12.33
N ASN A 101 -5.07 17.82 11.99
CA ASN A 101 -4.75 18.21 10.63
C ASN A 101 -3.38 18.91 10.63
N HIS A 102 -2.46 18.42 9.80
CA HIS A 102 -1.15 19.01 9.55
C HIS A 102 -0.87 18.87 8.05
N HIS A 103 -0.96 19.98 7.31
CA HIS A 103 -0.70 20.00 5.87
C HIS A 103 -1.46 18.92 5.09
N SER A 104 -2.72 18.62 5.46
CA SER A 104 -3.50 17.54 4.83
C SER A 104 -3.74 17.74 3.33
N GLU A 105 -3.74 19.00 2.89
CA GLU A 105 -4.02 19.38 1.50
C GLU A 105 -2.75 19.52 0.64
N ASP A 106 -1.57 19.31 1.22
CA ASP A 106 -0.31 19.40 0.49
C ASP A 106 -0.14 18.16 -0.41
N LEU A 107 0.24 18.39 -1.67
CA LEU A 107 0.47 17.30 -2.62
C LEU A 107 1.77 16.57 -2.30
N LEU A 108 1.66 15.28 -2.01
CA LEU A 108 2.78 14.37 -1.80
C LEU A 108 2.94 13.43 -3.00
N ILE A 109 4.16 12.94 -3.23
CA ILE A 109 4.41 11.94 -4.26
C ILE A 109 3.70 10.64 -3.87
N PRO A 110 2.72 10.16 -4.67
CA PRO A 110 2.08 8.89 -4.38
C PRO A 110 3.07 7.75 -4.63
N ALA A 111 3.12 6.81 -3.69
CA ALA A 111 3.87 5.57 -3.84
C ALA A 111 2.87 4.43 -4.08
N SER A 112 3.07 3.27 -3.46
CA SER A 112 2.14 2.14 -3.56
C SER A 112 0.72 2.42 -3.04
N ASN A 113 0.45 3.56 -2.40
CA ASN A 113 -0.91 3.97 -2.04
C ASN A 113 -1.81 4.21 -3.26
N VAL A 114 -1.24 4.51 -4.44
CA VAL A 114 -1.99 4.62 -5.71
C VAL A 114 -2.73 3.32 -6.08
N LYS A 115 -2.30 2.18 -5.55
CA LYS A 115 -2.94 0.88 -5.77
C LYS A 115 -4.35 0.80 -5.19
N LEU A 116 -4.65 1.55 -4.12
CA LEU A 116 -6.01 1.65 -3.58
C LEU A 116 -6.96 2.23 -4.63
N LEU A 117 -6.53 3.28 -5.32
CA LEU A 117 -7.31 3.90 -6.38
C LEU A 117 -7.42 2.98 -7.61
N THR A 118 -6.31 2.35 -8.01
CA THR A 118 -6.27 1.42 -9.15
C THR A 118 -7.23 0.24 -8.93
N THR A 119 -7.15 -0.42 -7.77
CA THR A 119 -8.02 -1.55 -7.45
C THR A 119 -9.48 -1.14 -7.29
N ALA A 120 -9.78 0.03 -6.70
CA ALA A 120 -11.15 0.55 -6.64
C ALA A 120 -11.73 0.81 -8.03
N ALA A 121 -10.96 1.39 -8.95
CA ALA A 121 -11.37 1.60 -10.33
C ALA A 121 -11.64 0.27 -11.04
N THR A 122 -10.77 -0.72 -10.90
CA THR A 122 -10.95 -2.07 -11.44
C THR A 122 -12.22 -2.74 -10.89
N ILE A 123 -12.45 -2.69 -9.57
CA ILE A 123 -13.66 -3.26 -8.95
C ILE A 123 -14.91 -2.62 -9.55
N ARG A 124 -14.92 -1.29 -9.70
CA ARG A 124 -16.04 -0.57 -10.32
C ARG A 124 -16.26 -1.01 -11.76
N ILE A 125 -15.22 -1.03 -12.59
CA ILE A 125 -15.29 -1.44 -14.00
C ILE A 125 -15.80 -2.88 -14.15
N ILE A 126 -15.24 -3.81 -13.37
CA ILE A 126 -15.66 -5.22 -13.39
C ILE A 126 -17.10 -5.34 -12.96
N THR A 127 -17.49 -4.70 -11.86
CA THR A 127 -18.87 -4.79 -11.35
C THR A 127 -19.88 -4.19 -12.32
N ASP A 128 -19.55 -3.07 -12.97
CA ASP A 128 -20.42 -2.42 -13.95
C ASP A 128 -20.59 -3.27 -15.23
N ARG A 129 -19.57 -4.07 -15.62
CA ARG A 129 -19.59 -4.91 -16.83
C ARG A 129 -20.13 -6.32 -16.57
N ASN A 130 -19.65 -6.97 -15.51
CA ASN A 130 -19.99 -8.33 -15.11
C ASN A 130 -19.67 -8.55 -13.61
N PRO A 131 -20.65 -8.36 -12.71
CA PRO A 131 -20.46 -8.52 -11.26
C PRO A 131 -19.88 -9.88 -10.85
N GLN A 132 -20.18 -10.95 -11.59
CA GLN A 132 -19.74 -12.31 -11.25
C GLN A 132 -18.23 -12.48 -11.46
N ALA A 133 -17.65 -11.72 -12.39
CA ALA A 133 -16.22 -11.75 -12.67
C ALA A 133 -15.37 -11.22 -11.51
N LEU A 134 -15.92 -10.42 -10.59
CA LEU A 134 -15.19 -9.92 -9.42
C LEU A 134 -14.59 -11.06 -8.57
N SER A 135 -15.26 -12.21 -8.53
CA SER A 135 -14.76 -13.39 -7.82
C SER A 135 -13.43 -13.93 -8.37
N ILE A 136 -13.18 -13.76 -9.67
CA ILE A 136 -11.96 -14.19 -10.37
C ILE A 136 -10.79 -13.29 -9.98
N PHE A 137 -11.04 -11.99 -9.85
CA PHE A 137 -10.01 -10.99 -9.53
C PHE A 137 -9.73 -10.86 -8.03
N ARG A 138 -10.51 -11.53 -7.16
CA ARG A 138 -10.41 -11.35 -5.71
C ARG A 138 -9.00 -11.58 -5.17
N GLU A 139 -8.35 -12.67 -5.58
CA GLU A 139 -7.00 -13.00 -5.13
C GLU A 139 -5.99 -11.94 -5.57
N GLN A 140 -6.05 -11.51 -6.84
CA GLN A 140 -5.17 -10.46 -7.36
C GLN A 140 -5.35 -9.14 -6.60
N LEU A 141 -6.61 -8.72 -6.37
CA LEU A 141 -6.93 -7.51 -5.62
C LEU A 141 -6.43 -7.58 -4.16
N GLU A 142 -6.49 -8.76 -3.54
CA GLU A 142 -5.93 -9.00 -2.21
C GLU A 142 -4.41 -8.92 -2.22
N ILE A 143 -3.75 -9.56 -3.19
CA ILE A 143 -2.29 -9.54 -3.29
C ILE A 143 -1.75 -8.12 -3.53
N ILE A 144 -2.40 -7.36 -4.43
CA ILE A 144 -2.05 -5.96 -4.70
C ILE A 144 -2.14 -5.11 -3.42
N ASN A 145 -3.24 -5.22 -2.67
CA ASN A 145 -3.47 -4.35 -1.51
C ASN A 145 -2.75 -4.82 -0.24
N ARG A 146 -2.57 -6.13 -0.04
CA ARG A 146 -1.89 -6.69 1.15
C ARG A 146 -0.38 -6.71 1.01
N TYR A 147 0.12 -7.13 -0.15
CA TYR A 147 1.55 -7.33 -0.39
C TYR A 147 2.17 -6.21 -1.24
N SER A 148 1.36 -5.24 -1.66
CA SER A 148 1.84 -4.11 -2.47
C SER A 148 2.45 -4.57 -3.80
N ASP A 149 1.93 -5.66 -4.38
CA ASP A 149 2.48 -6.25 -5.60
C ASP A 149 2.38 -5.26 -6.78
N ASN A 150 3.52 -4.91 -7.37
CA ASN A 150 3.59 -3.95 -8.47
C ASN A 150 3.19 -4.59 -9.80
N THR A 151 3.53 -5.86 -10.02
CA THR A 151 3.29 -6.55 -11.29
C THR A 151 1.80 -6.69 -11.54
N LEU A 152 1.06 -7.19 -10.54
CA LEU A 152 -0.40 -7.32 -10.63
C LEU A 152 -1.09 -5.96 -10.70
N ALA A 153 -0.56 -4.94 -10.01
CA ALA A 153 -1.09 -3.59 -10.10
C ALA A 153 -0.93 -3.00 -11.52
N ASP A 154 0.23 -3.21 -12.14
CA ASP A 154 0.49 -2.79 -13.52
C ASP A 154 -0.40 -3.54 -14.53
N ASP A 155 -0.67 -4.82 -14.28
CA ASP A 155 -1.57 -5.60 -15.13
C ASP A 155 -3.00 -5.06 -15.12
N LEU A 156 -3.48 -4.54 -13.97
CA LEU A 156 -4.78 -3.87 -13.89
C LEU A 156 -4.85 -2.55 -14.68
N LEU A 157 -3.73 -1.88 -14.90
CA LEU A 157 -3.66 -0.64 -15.70
C LEU A 157 -3.68 -0.91 -17.21
N ARG A 158 -3.44 -2.16 -17.62
CA ARG A 158 -3.37 -2.56 -19.04
C ARG A 158 -4.67 -3.18 -19.57
N THR A 159 -5.64 -3.46 -18.70
CA THR A 159 -6.93 -4.11 -19.02
C THR A 159 -8.06 -3.12 -19.27
#